data_AF-A0A948PQ84-F1
#
_entry.id   AF-A0A948PQ84-F1
#
_cell.length_a   1.000
_cell.length_b   1.000
_cell.length_c   1.000
_cell.angle_alpha   90.00
_cell.angle_beta   90.00
_cell.angle_gamma   90.00
#
_symmetry.space_group_name_H-M   'P 1'
#
loop_
_entity.id
_entity.type
_entity.pdbx_description
1 polymer ?
#
loop_
_entity_poly.entity_id
_entity_poly.type
_entity_poly.pdbx_seq_one_letter_code
_entity_poly.pdbx_strand_id
1 'polypeptide(L)'
;MSYTKLNRSAATLTKNRTEGSVSPFSGMCVTCVDGCIGMCEIGKSAYRGHEVLYPQPFGLITSASEKDYPVDLSHFTILGTAVGAHGVKADPDHATFPAVNLETKIGRDKGLKLKVPFVVPGMGSTNVAKNSWPELGAGVALSGGILTVGENVCAMDNESEIKDGRVLRSPDMEMRINSFKNWYDGYGTVVVQANVEDTRLGVQEYAMEKLGVDVVELKWGQGAKDIGGEVKLKSLEKAQRLYKTGYIVLPNPTDPDVIKAFEKGAFKEFERHSRLGMVEWESFEARVKELRDRGAKYIFLK
;
A
#
# COMPACT_ATOMS: atom_id res chain seq x y z
N MET A 1 -30.17 7.92 -7.00
CA MET A 1 -29.42 8.04 -5.73
C MET A 1 -27.95 8.24 -6.06
N SER A 2 -27.23 9.09 -5.32
CA SER A 2 -25.78 9.26 -5.54
C SER A 2 -25.04 8.18 -4.77
N TYR A 3 -24.15 7.45 -5.44
CA TYR A 3 -23.27 6.44 -4.84
C TYR A 3 -22.06 7.05 -4.10
N THR A 4 -22.03 8.37 -3.94
CA THR A 4 -20.92 9.07 -3.28
C THR A 4 -21.39 10.36 -2.63
N LYS A 5 -20.72 10.73 -1.54
CA LYS A 5 -20.86 12.05 -0.91
C LYS A 5 -19.87 13.01 -1.57
N LEU A 6 -20.34 13.75 -2.57
CA LEU A 6 -19.52 14.78 -3.22
C LEU A 6 -19.26 15.95 -2.26
N ASN A 7 -18.04 16.50 -2.29
CA ASN A 7 -17.61 17.71 -1.60
C ASN A 7 -17.63 17.68 -0.06
N ARG A 8 -17.64 16.49 0.53
CA ARG A 8 -17.42 16.28 1.97
C ARG A 8 -16.87 14.89 2.21
N SER A 9 -15.90 14.79 3.11
CA SER A 9 -15.47 13.50 3.63
C SER A 9 -14.89 13.59 5.03
N ALA A 10 -15.17 12.56 5.84
CA ALA A 10 -14.48 12.37 7.11
C ALA A 10 -12.98 12.18 6.91
N ALA A 11 -12.55 11.57 5.79
CA ALA A 11 -11.14 11.38 5.47
C ALA A 11 -10.40 12.73 5.37
N THR A 12 -11.00 13.75 4.76
CA THR A 12 -10.38 15.07 4.58
C THR A 12 -10.77 16.09 5.66
N LEU A 13 -11.52 15.64 6.67
CA LEU A 13 -12.13 16.49 7.71
C LEU A 13 -12.90 17.67 7.11
N THR A 14 -13.79 17.38 6.15
CA THR A 14 -14.61 18.37 5.45
C THR A 14 -16.10 18.06 5.61
N LYS A 15 -16.93 19.10 5.62
CA LYS A 15 -18.39 19.01 5.74
C LYS A 15 -19.11 20.14 5.02
N ASN A 16 -20.28 19.84 4.46
CA ASN A 16 -21.19 20.86 3.94
C ASN A 16 -21.81 21.69 5.08
N ARG A 17 -22.17 22.94 4.81
CA ARG A 17 -22.92 23.78 5.77
C ARG A 17 -24.34 23.26 5.98
N THR A 18 -25.02 22.86 4.90
CA THR A 18 -26.39 22.35 4.91
C THR A 18 -26.39 20.85 4.66
N GLU A 19 -26.03 20.05 5.65
CA GLU A 19 -25.81 18.59 5.51
C GLU A 19 -27.03 17.85 4.93
N GLY A 20 -28.25 18.25 5.30
CA GLY A 20 -29.50 17.66 4.80
C GLY A 20 -30.01 18.24 3.47
N SER A 21 -29.33 19.25 2.91
CA SER A 21 -29.77 19.95 1.69
C SER A 21 -28.56 20.25 0.79
N VAL A 22 -28.16 19.23 0.05
CA VAL A 22 -27.04 19.26 -0.90
C VAL A 22 -27.49 18.81 -2.29
N SER A 23 -26.92 19.42 -3.33
CA SER A 23 -27.09 18.95 -4.71
C SER A 23 -26.45 17.57 -4.86
N PRO A 24 -27.17 16.54 -5.34
CA PRO A 24 -26.60 15.22 -5.55
C PRO A 24 -25.63 15.18 -6.73
N PHE A 25 -25.67 16.17 -7.63
CA PHE A 25 -24.83 16.23 -8.82
C PHE A 25 -23.48 16.92 -8.57
N SER A 26 -23.48 17.97 -7.75
CA SER A 26 -22.27 18.74 -7.46
C SER A 26 -21.77 18.57 -6.04
N GLY A 27 -22.56 18.06 -5.09
CA GLY A 27 -22.21 18.04 -3.67
C GLY A 27 -22.23 19.42 -3.00
N MET A 28 -22.61 20.48 -3.70
CA MET A 28 -22.75 21.82 -3.13
C MET A 28 -23.99 21.91 -2.23
N CYS A 29 -23.94 22.81 -1.25
CA CYS A 29 -25.15 23.21 -0.51
C CYS A 29 -26.18 23.76 -1.49
N VAL A 30 -27.47 23.41 -1.36
CA VAL A 30 -28.53 23.95 -2.23
C VAL A 30 -28.56 25.48 -2.18
N THR A 31 -28.27 26.05 -1.01
CA THR A 31 -28.00 27.48 -0.84
C THR A 31 -26.53 27.68 -0.47
N CYS A 32 -25.70 28.02 -1.45
CA CYS A 32 -24.36 28.53 -1.19
C CYS A 32 -24.48 30.01 -0.82
N VAL A 33 -23.92 30.40 0.32
CA VAL A 33 -24.01 31.78 0.82
C VAL A 33 -22.65 32.45 0.73
N ASP A 34 -22.67 33.74 0.43
CA ASP A 34 -21.51 34.59 0.61
C ASP A 34 -21.09 34.61 2.09
N GLY A 35 -19.79 34.72 2.36
CA GLY A 35 -19.22 34.64 3.72
C GLY A 35 -19.26 33.26 4.37
N CYS A 36 -19.54 32.18 3.62
CA CYS A 36 -19.43 30.82 4.15
C CYS A 36 -17.98 30.51 4.55
N ILE A 37 -17.78 30.01 5.77
CA ILE A 37 -16.46 29.61 6.29
C ILE A 37 -15.81 28.41 5.56
N GLY A 38 -16.45 27.87 4.52
CA GLY A 38 -15.80 27.00 3.55
C GLY A 38 -15.33 25.63 4.06
N MET A 39 -16.02 25.02 5.03
CA MET A 39 -15.59 23.72 5.58
C MET A 39 -15.82 22.51 4.65
N CYS A 40 -16.48 22.70 3.49
CA CYS A 40 -16.62 21.66 2.46
C CYS A 40 -15.33 21.55 1.63
N GLU A 41 -15.23 20.52 0.78
CA GLU A 41 -14.02 20.34 -0.03
C GLU A 41 -13.75 21.52 -0.98
N ILE A 42 -14.79 22.12 -1.58
CA ILE A 42 -14.65 23.33 -2.41
C ILE A 42 -14.02 24.48 -1.61
N GLY A 43 -14.62 24.84 -0.47
CA GLY A 43 -14.15 25.99 0.32
C GLY A 43 -12.77 25.75 0.93
N LYS A 44 -12.55 24.55 1.47
CA LYS A 44 -11.29 24.22 2.14
C LYS A 44 -10.16 24.11 1.13
N SER A 45 -10.40 23.50 -0.04
CA SER A 45 -9.38 23.42 -1.10
C SER A 45 -9.06 24.78 -1.72
N ALA A 46 -10.02 25.70 -1.82
CA ALA A 46 -9.75 27.06 -2.30
C ALA A 46 -8.73 27.82 -1.42
N TYR A 47 -8.72 27.57 -0.11
CA TYR A 47 -7.80 28.22 0.82
C TYR A 47 -6.55 27.38 1.15
N ARG A 48 -6.71 26.06 1.33
CA ARG A 48 -5.65 25.13 1.78
C ARG A 48 -5.02 24.33 0.63
N GLY A 49 -5.59 24.39 -0.57
CA GLY A 49 -5.06 23.73 -1.77
C GLY A 49 -4.72 22.25 -1.56
N HIS A 50 -3.45 21.93 -1.82
CA HIS A 50 -2.88 20.58 -1.76
C HIS A 50 -3.04 19.89 -0.40
N GLU A 51 -3.19 20.64 0.70
CA GLU A 51 -3.35 20.02 2.02
C GLU A 51 -4.64 19.20 2.16
N VAL A 52 -5.68 19.53 1.39
CA VAL A 52 -6.98 18.84 1.40
C VAL A 52 -6.96 17.58 0.54
N LEU A 53 -5.89 17.36 -0.24
CA LEU A 53 -5.72 16.16 -1.07
C LEU A 53 -5.59 14.89 -0.23
N TYR A 54 -5.03 14.99 0.98
CA TYR A 54 -4.67 13.84 1.79
C TYR A 54 -5.62 13.60 2.96
N PRO A 55 -5.93 12.33 3.28
CA PRO A 55 -6.62 11.96 4.51
C PRO A 55 -5.90 12.47 5.76
N GLN A 56 -6.66 12.93 6.76
CA GLN A 56 -6.17 13.51 8.00
C GLN A 56 -6.73 12.77 9.24
N PRO A 57 -5.94 12.59 10.32
CA PRO A 57 -4.53 13.02 10.46
C PRO A 57 -3.53 12.08 9.76
N PHE A 58 -2.66 12.63 8.93
CA PHE A 58 -1.70 11.85 8.13
C PHE A 58 -0.78 10.96 8.98
N GLY A 59 -0.63 9.69 8.59
CA GLY A 59 0.31 8.73 9.18
C GLY A 59 -0.14 8.06 10.49
N LEU A 60 -1.24 8.52 11.09
CA LEU A 60 -1.84 7.94 12.30
C LEU A 60 -3.13 7.15 12.02
N ILE A 61 -3.69 7.28 10.83
CA ILE A 61 -4.93 6.61 10.42
C ILE A 61 -4.74 5.78 9.16
N THR A 62 -5.66 4.85 8.97
CA THR A 62 -6.01 4.30 7.64
C THR A 62 -7.35 4.88 7.23
N SER A 63 -7.54 5.16 5.95
CA SER A 63 -8.79 5.71 5.42
C SER A 63 -9.42 4.74 4.43
N ALA A 64 -10.75 4.73 4.38
CA ALA A 64 -11.56 3.91 3.49
C ALA A 64 -12.44 4.80 2.59
N SER A 65 -13.11 4.20 1.63
CA SER A 65 -14.03 4.90 0.74
C SER A 65 -15.36 5.23 1.45
N GLU A 66 -15.89 6.44 1.24
CA GLU A 66 -17.26 6.82 1.64
C GLU A 66 -18.30 6.64 0.51
N LYS A 67 -17.93 5.89 -0.54
CA LYS A 67 -18.87 5.53 -1.60
C LYS A 67 -19.87 4.50 -1.10
N ASP A 68 -21.12 4.68 -1.49
CA ASP A 68 -22.17 3.67 -1.37
C ASP A 68 -22.06 2.75 -2.59
N TYR A 69 -21.47 1.57 -2.41
CA TYR A 69 -21.28 0.63 -3.50
C TYR A 69 -22.59 -0.13 -3.74
N PRO A 70 -23.10 -0.19 -4.99
CA PRO A 70 -24.40 -0.81 -5.27
C PRO A 70 -24.43 -2.33 -5.05
N VAL A 71 -23.25 -2.94 -4.85
CA VAL A 71 -23.09 -4.37 -4.57
C VAL A 71 -22.01 -4.50 -3.51
N ASP A 72 -22.27 -5.32 -2.50
CA ASP A 72 -21.32 -5.72 -1.47
C ASP A 72 -21.51 -7.22 -1.14
N LEU A 73 -20.75 -7.72 -0.17
CA LEU A 73 -20.83 -9.13 0.23
C LEU A 73 -22.18 -9.52 0.87
N SER A 74 -23.00 -8.57 1.34
CA SER A 74 -24.32 -8.87 1.90
C SER A 74 -25.33 -9.31 0.84
N HIS A 75 -25.07 -8.98 -0.43
CA HIS A 75 -25.86 -9.44 -1.57
C HIS A 75 -25.59 -10.90 -1.94
N PHE A 76 -24.51 -11.50 -1.42
CA PHE A 76 -24.13 -12.87 -1.67
C PHE A 76 -24.62 -13.77 -0.54
N THR A 77 -25.31 -14.86 -0.88
CA THR A 77 -25.64 -15.94 0.05
C THR A 77 -24.99 -17.23 -0.45
N ILE A 78 -24.18 -17.87 0.39
CA ILE A 78 -23.62 -19.19 0.10
C ILE A 78 -24.65 -20.23 0.52
N LEU A 79 -25.26 -20.90 -0.46
CA LEU A 79 -26.19 -22.00 -0.22
C LEU A 79 -25.39 -23.31 -0.09
N GLY A 80 -25.50 -23.97 1.06
CA GLY A 80 -24.96 -25.32 1.24
C GLY A 80 -25.74 -26.35 0.42
N THR A 81 -25.11 -27.49 0.14
CA THR A 81 -25.80 -28.67 -0.42
C THR A 81 -26.24 -29.61 0.70
N ALA A 82 -27.45 -30.17 0.58
CA ALA A 82 -27.92 -31.24 1.45
C ALA A 82 -27.53 -32.64 0.94
N VAL A 83 -26.87 -32.71 -0.22
CA VAL A 83 -26.48 -33.95 -0.88
C VAL A 83 -24.96 -33.97 -1.07
N GLY A 84 -24.32 -35.01 -0.55
CA GLY A 84 -22.88 -35.22 -0.69
C GLY A 84 -22.01 -34.41 0.28
N ALA A 85 -20.70 -34.49 0.07
CA ALA A 85 -19.68 -33.68 0.75
C ALA A 85 -18.51 -33.45 -0.23
N HIS A 86 -17.81 -32.33 -0.08
CA HIS A 86 -16.62 -32.00 -0.87
C HIS A 86 -15.37 -32.04 0.02
N GLY A 87 -14.31 -32.70 -0.46
CA GLY A 87 -13.03 -32.83 0.27
C GLY A 87 -12.98 -33.95 1.31
N VAL A 88 -14.14 -34.49 1.71
CA VAL A 88 -14.27 -35.62 2.64
C VAL A 88 -15.37 -36.58 2.18
N LYS A 89 -15.43 -37.78 2.77
CA LYS A 89 -16.50 -38.76 2.50
C LYS A 89 -17.86 -38.17 2.89
N ALA A 90 -18.87 -38.36 2.04
CA ALA A 90 -20.26 -37.97 2.30
C ALA A 90 -20.93 -38.90 3.32
N ASP A 91 -20.59 -38.70 4.60
CA ASP A 91 -20.93 -39.59 5.71
C ASP A 91 -20.94 -38.77 7.01
N PRO A 92 -21.97 -38.86 7.87
CA PRO A 92 -22.07 -38.02 9.08
C PRO A 92 -20.90 -38.17 10.08
N ASP A 93 -20.23 -39.33 10.10
CA ASP A 93 -19.08 -39.55 10.98
C ASP A 93 -17.80 -38.91 10.42
N HIS A 94 -17.80 -38.52 9.14
CA HIS A 94 -16.64 -37.95 8.43
C HIS A 94 -16.82 -36.47 8.07
N ALA A 95 -18.02 -36.07 7.64
CA ALA A 95 -18.37 -34.72 7.20
C ALA A 95 -18.64 -33.78 8.39
N THR A 96 -17.63 -33.62 9.25
CA THR A 96 -17.69 -32.81 10.47
C THR A 96 -16.93 -31.49 10.31
N PHE A 97 -17.29 -30.47 11.09
CA PHE A 97 -16.64 -29.16 11.05
C PHE A 97 -15.10 -29.22 11.22
N PRO A 98 -14.53 -30.03 12.14
CA PRO A 98 -13.07 -30.13 12.29
C PRO A 98 -12.35 -30.74 11.08
N ALA A 99 -13.06 -31.42 10.17
CA ALA A 99 -12.47 -32.03 8.98
C ALA A 99 -12.27 -31.03 7.82
N VAL A 100 -12.71 -29.78 7.98
CA VAL A 100 -12.53 -28.73 6.96
C VAL A 100 -11.04 -28.46 6.76
N ASN A 101 -10.59 -28.58 5.51
CA ASN A 101 -9.24 -28.22 5.10
C ASN A 101 -9.25 -26.92 4.30
N LEU A 102 -8.55 -25.90 4.81
CA LEU A 102 -8.38 -24.59 4.16
C LEU A 102 -7.06 -24.49 3.38
N GLU A 103 -6.24 -25.55 3.38
CA GLU A 103 -4.99 -25.56 2.66
C GLU A 103 -5.23 -25.33 1.16
N THR A 104 -4.38 -24.50 0.58
CA THR A 104 -4.39 -24.24 -0.84
C THR A 104 -2.97 -24.09 -1.37
N LYS A 105 -2.85 -24.07 -2.69
CA LYS A 105 -1.57 -23.90 -3.38
C LYS A 105 -1.71 -22.89 -4.49
N ILE A 106 -0.76 -21.95 -4.57
CA ILE A 106 -0.71 -20.94 -5.63
C ILE A 106 0.62 -20.96 -6.36
N GLY A 107 0.76 -20.12 -7.39
CA GLY A 107 1.89 -20.12 -8.30
C GLY A 107 1.67 -21.06 -9.49
N ARG A 108 2.42 -20.84 -10.57
CA ARG A 108 2.26 -21.56 -11.85
C ARG A 108 2.36 -23.09 -11.69
N ASP A 109 3.23 -23.55 -10.81
CA ASP A 109 3.51 -24.95 -10.50
C ASP A 109 2.81 -25.45 -9.23
N LYS A 110 1.97 -24.60 -8.60
CA LYS A 110 1.36 -24.86 -7.29
C LYS A 110 2.38 -25.16 -6.18
N GLY A 111 3.61 -24.63 -6.28
CA GLY A 111 4.67 -24.87 -5.31
C GLY A 111 4.53 -24.06 -4.02
N LEU A 112 3.80 -22.93 -4.02
CA LEU A 112 3.54 -22.13 -2.82
C LEU A 112 2.35 -22.71 -2.06
N LYS A 113 2.64 -23.39 -0.95
CA LYS A 113 1.63 -23.99 -0.06
C LYS A 113 1.17 -22.97 0.98
N LEU A 114 -0.14 -22.88 1.20
CA LEU A 114 -0.75 -22.03 2.21
C LEU A 114 -1.64 -22.87 3.12
N LYS A 115 -1.63 -22.60 4.43
CA LYS A 115 -2.58 -23.22 5.38
C LYS A 115 -3.95 -22.55 5.31
N VAL A 116 -3.96 -21.28 4.93
CA VAL A 116 -5.16 -20.46 4.77
C VAL A 116 -5.07 -19.67 3.46
N PRO A 117 -6.19 -19.41 2.77
CA PRO A 117 -6.20 -18.66 1.51
C PRO A 117 -6.13 -17.14 1.75
N PHE A 118 -5.27 -16.69 2.67
CA PHE A 118 -5.17 -15.29 3.08
C PHE A 118 -3.88 -14.65 2.58
N VAL A 119 -4.01 -13.41 2.10
CA VAL A 119 -2.90 -12.56 1.69
C VAL A 119 -3.03 -11.24 2.43
N VAL A 120 -1.99 -10.89 3.18
CA VAL A 120 -1.82 -9.54 3.70
C VAL A 120 -1.24 -8.68 2.58
N PRO A 121 -1.98 -7.67 2.09
CA PRO A 121 -1.60 -6.91 0.92
C PRO A 121 -0.38 -6.01 1.21
N GLY A 122 0.28 -5.59 0.13
CA GLY A 122 1.46 -4.74 0.18
C GLY A 122 1.23 -3.45 0.97
N MET A 123 1.85 -3.34 2.14
CA MET A 123 1.88 -2.14 2.97
C MET A 123 3.30 -1.57 2.99
N GLY A 124 3.43 -0.33 2.53
CA GLY A 124 4.71 0.32 2.31
C GLY A 124 5.38 0.89 3.57
N SER A 125 6.13 1.96 3.34
CA SER A 125 7.04 2.58 4.31
C SER A 125 6.40 3.47 5.39
N THR A 126 5.08 3.43 5.58
CA THR A 126 4.40 4.31 6.56
C THR A 126 4.61 3.80 8.00
N ASN A 127 4.58 4.71 8.97
CA ASN A 127 4.77 4.37 10.38
C ASN A 127 3.69 3.41 10.90
N VAL A 128 2.42 3.60 10.48
CA VAL A 128 1.31 2.70 10.85
C VAL A 128 1.58 1.26 10.41
N ALA A 129 2.21 1.04 9.26
CA ALA A 129 2.60 -0.30 8.81
C ALA A 129 3.81 -0.81 9.61
N LYS A 130 4.84 0.03 9.81
CA LYS A 130 6.08 -0.36 10.50
C LYS A 130 5.85 -0.78 11.95
N ASN A 131 5.06 -0.01 12.68
CA ASN A 131 4.91 -0.15 14.14
C ASN A 131 4.24 -1.47 14.56
N SER A 132 3.48 -2.10 13.67
CA SER A 132 2.80 -3.39 13.93
C SER A 132 3.38 -4.53 13.11
N TRP A 133 4.50 -4.29 12.41
CA TRP A 133 5.06 -5.26 11.48
C TRP A 133 5.63 -6.52 12.15
N PRO A 134 6.30 -6.45 13.31
CA PRO A 134 6.82 -7.64 13.98
C PRO A 134 5.72 -8.66 14.30
N GLU A 135 4.61 -8.20 14.88
CA GLU A 135 3.48 -9.03 15.27
C GLU A 135 2.72 -9.56 14.05
N LEU A 136 2.53 -8.70 13.04
CA LEU A 136 1.89 -9.09 11.80
C LEU A 136 2.71 -10.15 11.05
N GLY A 137 4.04 -9.99 11.00
CA GLY A 137 4.94 -10.94 10.37
C GLY A 137 4.87 -12.32 11.00
N ALA A 138 4.99 -12.36 12.33
CA ALA A 138 4.88 -13.61 13.09
C ALA A 138 3.51 -14.27 12.92
N GLY A 139 2.42 -13.49 13.04
CA GLY A 139 1.06 -14.00 12.94
C GLY A 139 0.75 -14.59 11.56
N VAL A 140 1.19 -13.95 10.47
CA VAL A 140 0.96 -14.45 9.11
C VAL A 140 1.81 -15.69 8.83
N ALA A 141 3.06 -15.73 9.30
CA ALA A 141 3.93 -16.90 9.16
C ALA A 141 3.35 -18.13 9.88
N LEU A 142 2.97 -17.98 11.15
CA LEU A 142 2.34 -19.04 11.94
C LEU A 142 1.03 -19.54 11.31
N SER A 143 0.25 -18.61 10.76
CA SER A 143 -1.00 -18.92 10.05
C SER A 143 -0.78 -19.56 8.67
N GLY A 144 0.45 -19.57 8.15
CA GLY A 144 0.77 -20.11 6.82
C GLY A 144 0.13 -19.32 5.66
N GLY A 145 0.04 -18.00 5.80
CA GLY A 145 -0.48 -17.08 4.78
C GLY A 145 0.62 -16.32 4.02
N ILE A 146 0.24 -15.38 3.15
CA ILE A 146 1.19 -14.54 2.41
C ILE A 146 1.31 -13.16 3.05
N LEU A 147 2.53 -12.69 3.26
CA LEU A 147 2.81 -11.33 3.73
C LEU A 147 3.52 -10.53 2.65
N THR A 148 2.95 -9.41 2.22
CA THR A 148 3.59 -8.56 1.19
C THR A 148 4.18 -7.31 1.81
N VAL A 149 5.50 -7.15 1.75
CA VAL A 149 6.20 -5.89 2.02
C VAL A 149 5.94 -4.96 0.84
N GLY A 150 5.33 -3.80 1.10
CA GLY A 150 5.04 -2.79 0.08
C GLY A 150 6.24 -1.95 -0.33
N GLU A 151 5.98 -0.96 -1.19
CA GLU A 151 6.98 -0.11 -1.80
C GLU A 151 7.70 0.88 -0.86
N ASN A 152 8.83 1.40 -1.34
CA ASN A 152 9.62 2.50 -0.77
C ASN A 152 10.23 2.28 0.62
N VAL A 153 10.22 1.05 1.15
CA VAL A 153 10.74 0.74 2.50
C VAL A 153 12.23 1.13 2.62
N CYS A 154 13.08 0.65 1.70
CA CYS A 154 14.53 0.87 1.78
C CYS A 154 14.92 2.35 1.66
N ALA A 155 14.31 3.11 0.74
CA ALA A 155 14.68 4.52 0.59
C ALA A 155 14.25 5.38 1.79
N MET A 156 13.09 5.05 2.37
CA MET A 156 12.50 5.80 3.47
C MET A 156 13.13 5.50 4.82
N ASP A 157 13.76 4.34 4.94
CA ASP A 157 14.62 3.99 6.05
C ASP A 157 15.84 4.93 6.09
N ASN A 158 16.10 5.50 7.27
CA ASN A 158 17.20 6.44 7.47
C ASN A 158 18.54 5.72 7.70
N GLU A 159 18.49 4.45 8.08
CA GLU A 159 19.66 3.61 8.34
C GLU A 159 20.03 2.75 7.13
N SER A 160 19.37 2.98 5.99
CA SER A 160 19.68 2.28 4.75
C SER A 160 20.98 2.78 4.12
N GLU A 161 21.80 1.84 3.71
CA GLU A 161 23.03 2.06 2.97
C GLU A 161 22.72 1.93 1.48
N ILE A 162 22.76 3.06 0.77
CA ILE A 162 22.54 3.13 -0.67
C ILE A 162 23.81 3.68 -1.31
N LYS A 163 24.40 2.91 -2.23
CA LYS A 163 25.62 3.27 -2.95
C LYS A 163 25.42 3.07 -4.45
N ASP A 164 25.84 4.05 -5.24
CA ASP A 164 25.75 4.01 -6.70
C ASP A 164 24.33 3.70 -7.21
N GLY A 165 23.33 4.23 -6.49
CA GLY A 165 21.91 4.02 -6.80
C GLY A 165 21.39 2.63 -6.49
N ARG A 166 22.08 1.80 -5.72
CA ARG A 166 21.64 0.46 -5.30
C ARG A 166 21.62 0.31 -3.79
N VAL A 167 20.60 -0.39 -3.28
CA VAL A 167 20.52 -0.75 -1.85
C VAL A 167 21.55 -1.81 -1.53
N LEU A 168 22.42 -1.52 -0.57
CA LEU A 168 23.37 -2.48 -0.01
C LEU A 168 22.84 -3.08 1.29
N ARG A 169 22.14 -2.27 2.09
CA ARG A 169 21.55 -2.68 3.37
C ARG A 169 20.35 -1.82 3.71
N SER A 170 19.32 -2.43 4.29
CA SER A 170 18.18 -1.73 4.89
C SER A 170 17.72 -2.46 6.15
N PRO A 171 17.99 -1.92 7.36
CA PRO A 171 17.50 -2.46 8.62
C PRO A 171 15.98 -2.61 8.67
N ASP A 172 15.21 -1.68 8.09
CA ASP A 172 13.75 -1.79 8.04
C ASP A 172 13.31 -3.00 7.19
N MET A 173 13.89 -3.17 6.01
CA MET A 173 13.60 -4.32 5.15
C MET A 173 14.04 -5.65 5.78
N GLU A 174 15.22 -5.68 6.43
CA GLU A 174 15.71 -6.84 7.21
C GLU A 174 14.70 -7.23 8.30
N MET A 175 14.28 -6.26 9.12
CA MET A 175 13.29 -6.48 10.18
C MET A 175 11.99 -7.04 9.61
N ARG A 176 11.51 -6.45 8.49
CA ARG A 176 10.23 -6.84 7.89
C ARG A 176 10.21 -8.24 7.31
N ILE A 177 11.33 -8.68 6.73
CA ILE A 177 11.45 -10.04 6.20
C ILE A 177 11.68 -11.03 7.34
N ASN A 178 12.54 -10.69 8.30
CA ASN A 178 12.87 -11.58 9.42
C ASN A 178 11.70 -11.79 10.37
N SER A 179 10.79 -10.82 10.54
CA SER A 179 9.57 -11.01 11.35
C SER A 179 8.70 -12.15 10.84
N PHE A 180 8.69 -12.42 9.53
CA PHE A 180 8.05 -13.60 8.95
C PHE A 180 8.95 -14.83 9.02
N LYS A 181 10.21 -14.70 8.56
CA LYS A 181 11.13 -15.84 8.43
C LYS A 181 11.45 -16.54 9.74
N ASN A 182 11.51 -15.82 10.86
CA ASN A 182 11.78 -16.40 12.17
C ASN A 182 10.72 -17.43 12.61
N TRP A 183 9.53 -17.40 12.00
CA TRP A 183 8.40 -18.29 12.32
C TRP A 183 7.98 -19.17 11.14
N TYR A 184 8.74 -19.14 10.04
CA TYR A 184 8.40 -19.88 8.82
C TYR A 184 8.64 -21.37 8.99
N ASP A 185 7.60 -22.17 8.73
CA ASP A 185 7.60 -23.64 8.88
C ASP A 185 7.43 -24.40 7.57
N GLY A 186 7.51 -23.70 6.43
CA GLY A 186 7.31 -24.26 5.08
C GLY A 186 5.97 -23.89 4.43
N TYR A 187 5.05 -23.25 5.16
CA TYR A 187 3.80 -22.70 4.60
C TYR A 187 3.79 -21.17 4.57
N GLY A 188 3.12 -20.60 3.58
CA GLY A 188 3.12 -19.17 3.36
C GLY A 188 4.37 -18.67 2.64
N THR A 189 4.45 -17.36 2.46
CA THR A 189 5.66 -16.70 1.94
C THR A 189 5.66 -15.21 2.24
N VAL A 190 6.85 -14.60 2.25
CA VAL A 190 7.01 -13.15 2.26
C VAL A 190 7.32 -12.66 0.85
N VAL A 191 6.60 -11.64 0.40
CA VAL A 191 6.70 -11.05 -0.94
C VAL A 191 7.28 -9.66 -0.83
N VAL A 192 8.23 -9.31 -1.71
CA VAL A 192 8.74 -7.93 -1.82
C VAL A 192 8.20 -7.27 -3.08
N GLN A 193 7.32 -6.29 -2.87
CA GLN A 193 6.74 -5.47 -3.93
C GLN A 193 7.69 -4.32 -4.29
N ALA A 194 7.86 -4.04 -5.58
CA ALA A 194 8.63 -2.89 -6.06
C ALA A 194 7.84 -2.04 -7.06
N ASN A 195 7.93 -0.73 -6.87
CA ASN A 195 7.53 0.26 -7.86
C ASN A 195 8.74 0.72 -8.70
N VAL A 196 8.57 1.80 -9.49
CA VAL A 196 9.63 2.39 -10.31
C VAL A 196 10.87 2.78 -9.50
N GLU A 197 10.69 3.39 -8.33
CA GLU A 197 11.79 3.87 -7.49
C GLU A 197 12.53 2.70 -6.84
N ASP A 198 11.80 1.71 -6.33
CA ASP A 198 12.37 0.48 -5.77
C ASP A 198 13.14 -0.33 -6.82
N THR A 199 12.62 -0.37 -8.07
CA THR A 199 13.28 -1.04 -9.20
C THR A 199 14.62 -0.35 -9.53
N ARG A 200 14.63 0.99 -9.59
CA ARG A 200 15.86 1.77 -9.81
C ARG A 200 16.90 1.52 -8.72
N LEU A 201 16.42 1.37 -7.49
CA LEU A 201 17.26 1.09 -6.32
C LEU A 201 17.69 -0.38 -6.19
N GLY A 202 17.21 -1.28 -7.04
CA GLY A 202 17.52 -2.70 -6.95
C GLY A 202 16.99 -3.39 -5.69
N VAL A 203 15.84 -2.93 -5.17
CA VAL A 203 15.30 -3.43 -3.90
C VAL A 203 14.97 -4.92 -3.95
N GLN A 204 14.41 -5.40 -5.08
CA GLN A 204 14.09 -6.81 -5.25
C GLN A 204 15.35 -7.66 -5.33
N GLU A 205 16.36 -7.21 -6.06
CA GLU A 205 17.66 -7.85 -6.18
C GLU A 205 18.34 -7.95 -4.81
N TYR A 206 18.37 -6.86 -4.04
CA TYR A 206 18.83 -6.86 -2.65
C TYR A 206 18.06 -7.88 -1.79
N ALA A 207 16.73 -7.86 -1.85
CA ALA A 207 15.90 -8.77 -1.06
C ALA A 207 16.12 -10.25 -1.41
N MET A 208 16.28 -10.57 -2.69
CA MET A 208 16.57 -11.94 -3.14
C MET A 208 17.99 -12.37 -2.76
N GLU A 209 18.99 -11.58 -3.13
CA GLU A 209 20.41 -11.95 -3.01
C GLU A 209 20.92 -11.90 -1.56
N LYS A 210 20.43 -10.95 -0.75
CA LYS A 210 20.93 -10.75 0.64
C LYS A 210 19.97 -11.26 1.69
N LEU A 211 18.66 -11.15 1.45
CA LEU A 211 17.65 -11.51 2.43
C LEU A 211 16.95 -12.82 2.10
N GLY A 212 17.30 -13.49 0.99
CA GLY A 212 16.79 -14.81 0.60
C GLY A 212 15.29 -14.83 0.32
N VAL A 213 14.73 -13.74 -0.22
CA VAL A 213 13.34 -13.69 -0.64
C VAL A 213 13.17 -14.46 -1.95
N ASP A 214 12.22 -15.40 -1.99
CA ASP A 214 11.95 -16.21 -3.18
C ASP A 214 10.85 -15.62 -4.08
N VAL A 215 10.02 -14.71 -3.54
CA VAL A 215 8.83 -14.17 -4.19
C VAL A 215 8.89 -12.66 -4.23
N VAL A 216 8.75 -12.11 -5.43
CA VAL A 216 8.75 -10.66 -5.66
C VAL A 216 7.50 -10.26 -6.42
N GLU A 217 7.08 -9.00 -6.28
CA GLU A 217 5.89 -8.48 -6.94
C GLU A 217 6.19 -7.19 -7.69
N LEU A 218 5.75 -7.13 -8.94
CA LEU A 218 5.79 -5.93 -9.76
C LEU A 218 4.50 -5.14 -9.52
N LYS A 219 4.64 -3.88 -9.08
CA LYS A 219 3.51 -2.98 -8.85
C LYS A 219 3.29 -2.10 -10.07
N TRP A 220 2.25 -2.37 -10.85
CA TRP A 220 1.78 -1.50 -11.93
C TRP A 220 0.90 -0.36 -11.40
N GLY A 221 0.12 -0.63 -10.36
CA GLY A 221 -0.77 0.38 -9.81
C GLY A 221 -1.30 0.06 -8.42
N GLN A 222 -2.27 0.86 -7.99
CA GLN A 222 -3.08 0.55 -6.81
C GLN A 222 -4.50 1.07 -7.02
N GLY A 223 -5.51 0.22 -6.77
CA GLY A 223 -6.91 0.60 -7.00
C GLY A 223 -7.41 1.78 -6.15
N ALA A 224 -6.68 2.18 -5.10
CA ALA A 224 -7.03 3.33 -4.28
C ALA A 224 -6.76 4.67 -4.96
N LYS A 225 -5.76 4.75 -5.85
CA LYS A 225 -5.36 6.00 -6.52
C LYS A 225 -4.48 5.74 -7.74
N ASP A 226 -4.67 6.55 -8.78
CA ASP A 226 -3.88 6.51 -10.02
C ASP A 226 -2.64 7.41 -9.95
N ILE A 227 -1.96 7.39 -8.80
CA ILE A 227 -0.71 8.12 -8.54
C ILE A 227 0.26 7.20 -7.78
N GLY A 228 1.56 7.50 -7.85
CA GLY A 228 2.56 6.75 -7.09
C GLY A 228 2.37 6.89 -5.57
N GLY A 229 3.13 6.11 -4.80
CA GLY A 229 3.17 6.30 -3.34
C GLY A 229 3.54 7.73 -3.00
N GLU A 230 3.02 8.27 -1.89
CA GLU A 230 3.27 9.64 -1.43
C GLU A 230 3.49 9.67 0.08
N VAL A 231 4.46 10.47 0.53
CA VAL A 231 4.72 10.63 1.97
C VAL A 231 5.05 12.08 2.28
N LYS A 232 4.51 12.58 3.40
CA LYS A 232 4.87 13.87 3.97
C LYS A 232 6.16 13.78 4.81
N LEU A 233 7.09 14.70 4.58
CA LEU A 233 8.40 14.77 5.21
C LEU A 233 8.50 16.04 6.05
N LYS A 234 8.72 15.89 7.35
CA LYS A 234 8.84 17.01 8.31
C LYS A 234 10.26 17.54 8.46
N SER A 235 11.22 17.00 7.71
CA SER A 235 12.65 17.34 7.82
C SER A 235 13.20 17.70 6.44
N LEU A 236 13.84 18.87 6.37
CA LEU A 236 14.58 19.31 5.19
C LEU A 236 15.71 18.34 4.84
N GLU A 237 16.46 17.87 5.84
CA GLU A 237 17.56 16.92 5.64
C GLU A 237 17.06 15.63 4.98
N LYS A 238 15.94 15.08 5.47
CA LYS A 238 15.33 13.88 4.88
C LYS A 238 14.81 14.15 3.46
N ALA A 239 14.22 15.32 3.23
CA ALA A 239 13.76 15.75 1.91
C ALA A 239 14.93 15.84 0.91
N GLN A 240 16.05 16.45 1.29
CA GLN A 240 17.26 16.54 0.49
C GLN A 240 17.90 15.18 0.23
N ARG A 241 17.93 14.30 1.24
CA ARG A 241 18.44 12.92 1.09
C ARG A 241 17.64 12.15 0.04
N LEU A 242 16.32 12.18 0.11
CA LEU A 242 15.45 11.50 -0.85
C LEU A 242 15.53 12.13 -2.25
N TYR A 243 15.66 13.44 -2.34
CA TYR A 243 15.88 14.11 -3.62
C TYR A 243 17.18 13.65 -4.28
N LYS A 244 18.28 13.53 -3.51
CA LYS A 244 19.57 13.00 -3.99
C LYS A 244 19.49 11.55 -4.47
N THR A 245 18.59 10.74 -3.91
CA THR A 245 18.37 9.36 -4.39
C THR A 245 17.45 9.29 -5.61
N GLY A 246 17.04 10.43 -6.18
CA GLY A 246 16.30 10.52 -7.44
C GLY A 246 14.77 10.59 -7.28
N TYR A 247 14.26 10.67 -6.05
CA TYR A 247 12.83 10.87 -5.82
C TYR A 247 12.38 12.27 -6.23
N ILE A 248 11.10 12.37 -6.58
CA ILE A 248 10.44 13.66 -6.76
C ILE A 248 10.09 14.19 -5.38
N VAL A 249 10.68 15.32 -5.00
CA VAL A 249 10.41 16.00 -3.74
C VAL A 249 9.97 17.43 -4.02
N LEU A 250 8.80 17.79 -3.48
CA LEU A 250 8.16 19.09 -3.67
C LEU A 250 7.84 19.73 -2.31
N PRO A 251 8.00 21.05 -2.16
CA PRO A 251 8.77 21.94 -3.05
C PRO A 251 10.24 21.51 -3.17
N ASN A 252 10.99 22.04 -4.14
CA ASN A 252 12.38 21.59 -4.38
C ASN A 252 13.26 21.80 -3.13
N PRO A 253 13.75 20.73 -2.46
CA PRO A 253 14.45 20.86 -1.18
C PRO A 253 15.89 21.37 -1.32
N THR A 254 16.38 21.60 -2.55
CA THR A 254 17.70 22.18 -2.81
C THR A 254 17.64 23.65 -3.24
N ASP A 255 16.44 24.22 -3.38
CA ASP A 255 16.27 25.63 -3.74
C ASP A 255 16.48 26.52 -2.49
N PRO A 256 17.42 27.49 -2.52
CA PRO A 256 17.70 28.37 -1.39
C PRO A 256 16.49 29.14 -0.86
N ASP A 257 15.54 29.52 -1.72
CA ASP A 257 14.37 30.29 -1.30
C ASP A 257 13.32 29.39 -0.65
N VAL A 258 13.18 28.15 -1.13
CA VAL A 258 12.37 27.11 -0.49
C VAL A 258 12.91 26.77 0.90
N ILE A 259 14.23 26.62 1.03
CA ILE A 259 14.90 26.31 2.30
C ILE A 259 14.60 27.42 3.32
N LYS A 260 14.83 28.69 2.94
CA LYS A 260 14.53 29.84 3.81
C LYS A 260 13.05 29.91 4.19
N ALA A 261 12.15 29.60 3.26
CA ALA A 261 10.70 29.59 3.53
C ALA A 261 10.33 28.50 4.53
N PHE A 262 10.91 27.30 4.43
CA PHE A 262 10.73 26.20 5.38
C PHE A 262 11.26 26.57 6.77
N GLU A 263 12.48 27.09 6.86
CA GLU A 263 13.12 27.50 8.11
C GLU A 263 12.36 28.62 8.82
N LYS A 264 11.74 29.53 8.05
CA LYS A 264 10.86 30.58 8.57
C LYS A 264 9.45 30.07 8.94
N GLY A 265 9.15 28.80 8.71
CA GLY A 265 7.86 28.19 9.02
C GLY A 265 6.71 28.58 8.09
N ALA A 266 7.01 29.09 6.88
CA ALA A 266 6.00 29.44 5.89
C ALA A 266 5.20 28.21 5.43
N PHE A 267 5.86 27.05 5.42
CA PHE A 267 5.25 25.73 5.33
C PHE A 267 6.00 24.76 6.25
N LYS A 268 5.39 23.62 6.57
CA LYS A 268 5.89 22.72 7.63
C LYS A 268 6.36 21.36 7.15
N GLU A 269 6.08 21.01 5.89
CA GLU A 269 6.28 19.66 5.37
C GLU A 269 6.62 19.69 3.87
N PHE A 270 7.53 18.81 3.44
CA PHE A 270 7.74 18.48 2.03
C PHE A 270 6.90 17.25 1.64
N GLU A 271 6.68 17.06 0.36
CA GLU A 271 6.00 15.91 -0.21
C GLU A 271 6.98 15.13 -1.08
N ARG A 272 7.05 13.81 -0.86
CA ARG A 272 7.78 12.89 -1.74
C ARG A 272 6.79 12.08 -2.55
N HIS A 273 6.93 12.12 -3.86
CA HIS A 273 6.10 11.38 -4.81
C HIS A 273 6.92 10.28 -5.51
N SER A 274 6.26 9.16 -5.80
CA SER A 274 6.83 8.10 -6.64
C SER A 274 6.34 8.28 -8.06
N ARG A 275 7.17 7.94 -9.04
CA ARG A 275 6.74 7.92 -10.44
C ARG A 275 5.71 6.83 -10.69
N LEU A 276 4.80 7.13 -11.63
CA LEU A 276 3.93 6.13 -12.23
C LEU A 276 4.73 5.33 -13.25
N GLY A 277 4.62 4.00 -13.19
CA GLY A 277 5.19 3.12 -14.21
C GLY A 277 4.33 3.18 -15.47
N MET A 278 4.96 3.39 -16.62
CA MET A 278 4.32 3.15 -17.92
C MET A 278 4.55 1.70 -18.27
N VAL A 279 3.46 0.95 -18.41
CA VAL A 279 3.52 -0.49 -18.63
C VAL A 279 3.55 -0.76 -20.12
N GLU A 280 4.71 -1.22 -20.60
CA GLU A 280 4.90 -1.71 -21.96
C GLU A 280 5.31 -3.18 -21.92
N TRP A 281 4.80 -3.98 -22.86
CA TRP A 281 5.01 -5.43 -22.86
C TRP A 281 6.49 -5.82 -22.82
N GLU A 282 7.32 -5.19 -23.66
CA GLU A 282 8.75 -5.49 -23.78
C GLU A 282 9.50 -5.15 -22.49
N SER A 283 9.15 -4.03 -21.84
CA SER A 283 9.77 -3.62 -20.58
C SER A 283 9.38 -4.56 -19.42
N PHE A 284 8.13 -5.03 -19.41
CA PHE A 284 7.64 -5.99 -18.45
C PHE A 284 8.34 -7.34 -18.62
N GLU A 285 8.39 -7.86 -19.86
CA GLU A 285 9.06 -9.12 -20.18
C GLU A 285 10.54 -9.07 -19.80
N ALA A 286 11.24 -7.98 -20.15
CA ALA A 286 12.64 -7.79 -19.80
C ALA A 286 12.85 -7.79 -18.28
N ARG A 287 11.99 -7.09 -17.52
CA ARG A 287 12.09 -7.07 -16.05
C ARG A 287 11.79 -8.43 -15.42
N VAL A 288 10.80 -9.15 -15.93
CA VAL A 288 10.50 -10.52 -15.48
C VAL A 288 11.70 -11.42 -15.73
N LYS A 289 12.30 -11.36 -16.93
CA LYS A 289 13.49 -12.14 -17.27
C LYS A 289 14.67 -11.81 -16.34
N GLU A 290 14.95 -10.52 -16.11
CA GLU A 290 16.01 -10.09 -15.20
C GLU A 290 15.82 -10.66 -13.78
N LEU A 291 14.61 -10.57 -13.24
CA LEU A 291 14.30 -11.12 -11.91
C LEU A 291 14.46 -12.65 -11.85
N ARG A 292 14.07 -13.36 -12.92
CA ARG A 292 14.28 -14.82 -13.02
C ARG A 292 15.76 -15.18 -13.07
N ASP A 293 16.54 -14.48 -13.89
CA ASP A 293 17.98 -14.68 -14.01
C ASP A 293 18.70 -14.41 -12.67
N ARG A 294 18.11 -13.58 -11.81
CA ARG A 294 18.56 -13.26 -10.44
C ARG A 294 18.03 -14.21 -9.36
N GLY A 295 17.24 -15.23 -9.72
CA GLY A 295 16.81 -16.28 -8.80
C GLY A 295 15.40 -16.13 -8.23
N ALA A 296 14.58 -15.18 -8.71
CA ALA A 296 13.18 -15.11 -8.31
C ALA A 296 12.45 -16.43 -8.65
N LYS A 297 11.93 -17.14 -7.64
CA LYS A 297 11.13 -18.36 -7.85
C LYS A 297 9.70 -18.03 -8.25
N TYR A 298 9.14 -16.94 -7.75
CA TYR A 298 7.82 -16.45 -8.13
C TYR A 298 7.84 -14.94 -8.35
N ILE A 299 7.16 -14.49 -9.39
CA ILE A 299 6.99 -13.07 -9.73
C ILE A 299 5.50 -12.83 -9.84
N PHE A 300 4.96 -12.02 -8.96
CA PHE A 300 3.56 -11.60 -8.94
C PHE A 300 3.39 -10.25 -9.61
N LEU A 301 2.14 -9.96 -9.95
CA LEU A 301 1.72 -8.71 -10.56
C LEU A 301 0.60 -8.10 -9.73
N LYS A 302 0.70 -6.80 -9.47
CA LYS A 302 -0.31 -6.00 -8.79
C LYS A 302 -0.67 -4.76 -9.57
#